data_AF-A0A8J4XY35-F1
#
_entry.id   AF-A0A8J4XY35-F1
#
_cell.length_a   1.000
_cell.length_b   1.000
_cell.length_c   1.000
_cell.angle_alpha   90.00
_cell.angle_beta   90.00
_cell.angle_gamma   90.00
#
_symmetry.space_group_name_H-M   'P 1'
#
loop_
_entity.id
_entity.type
_entity.pdbx_description
1 polymer ?
#
loop_
_entity_poly.entity_id
_entity_poly.type
_entity_poly.pdbx_seq_one_letter_code
_entity_poly.pdbx_strand_id
1 'polypeptide(L)'
;MATSSTRQATQVFGLGTAICKDDATITGSRLPTCLQVLRCMMYHCNEAARSIRPGSVGAASRFSTAKLVLQQVAIFYNKANIPMVTERRACENIDELLNENNKLRLINKCRRNKPSTLRRLEDSQRLLASTFKLWPSNVKSLIKDQEDLAFLQSMKGDRAATLESLDTHLKQKISRRTSRQEAEAKRLKRAREEMEATSSTVQSASVVEDTVKILLLKRALFVIKKKLVLLQLNHKQRKPH
;
A
#
# COMPACT_ATOMS: atom_id res chain seq x y z
N MET A 1 -20.59 -7.40 -9.22
CA MET A 1 -21.06 -6.18 -8.54
C MET A 1 -20.35 -6.07 -7.20
N ALA A 2 -19.39 -5.16 -7.06
CA ALA A 2 -18.53 -5.05 -5.88
C ALA A 2 -19.06 -3.99 -4.91
N THR A 3 -19.17 -4.36 -3.64
CA THR A 3 -19.63 -3.58 -2.50
C THR A 3 -18.69 -2.42 -2.18
N SER A 4 -19.10 -1.19 -2.52
CA SER A 4 -18.41 0.06 -2.20
C SER A 4 -19.38 1.03 -1.53
N SER A 5 -19.78 0.81 -0.27
CA SER A 5 -20.66 1.79 0.40
C SER A 5 -20.75 1.69 1.93
N THR A 6 -19.63 1.57 2.65
CA THR A 6 -19.65 1.73 4.12
C THR A 6 -18.51 2.58 4.69
N ARG A 7 -17.44 2.86 3.93
CA ARG A 7 -16.30 3.68 4.40
C ARG A 7 -16.56 5.19 4.46
N GLN A 8 -17.66 5.70 3.91
CA GLN A 8 -17.91 7.15 3.84
C GLN A 8 -18.59 7.73 5.10
N ALA A 9 -19.25 6.90 5.93
CA ALA A 9 -20.05 7.39 7.06
C ALA A 9 -19.23 8.01 8.20
N THR A 10 -17.98 7.55 8.38
CA THR A 10 -17.07 8.05 9.42
C THR A 10 -16.10 9.12 8.91
N GLN A 11 -16.25 9.58 7.67
CA GLN A 11 -15.33 10.56 7.10
C GLN A 11 -15.71 11.99 7.45
N VAL A 12 -14.76 12.74 8.02
CA VAL A 12 -14.88 14.18 8.23
C VAL A 12 -14.42 14.89 6.97
N PHE A 13 -15.30 15.72 6.41
CA PHE A 13 -15.00 16.52 5.22
C PHE A 13 -13.72 17.35 5.42
N GLY A 14 -12.74 17.16 4.54
CA GLY A 14 -11.43 17.82 4.59
C GLY A 14 -10.38 17.17 5.51
N LEU A 15 -10.74 16.17 6.33
CA LEU A 15 -9.84 15.50 7.28
C LEU A 15 -9.71 13.99 7.05
N GLY A 16 -10.60 13.39 6.25
CA GLY A 16 -10.59 11.95 6.00
C GLY A 16 -11.21 11.22 7.17
N THR A 17 -10.45 10.40 7.89
CA THR A 17 -10.97 9.56 8.98
C THR A 17 -11.47 10.39 10.18
N ALA A 18 -12.42 9.83 10.93
CA ALA A 18 -12.86 10.39 12.20
C ALA A 18 -11.69 10.53 13.19
N ILE A 19 -11.84 11.49 14.10
CA ILE A 19 -10.90 11.71 15.20
C ILE A 19 -11.06 10.60 16.21
N CYS A 20 -9.98 9.91 16.55
CA CYS A 20 -9.95 8.79 17.48
C CYS A 20 -9.09 9.09 18.72
N LYS A 21 -9.09 8.18 19.69
CA LYS A 21 -8.27 8.30 20.91
C LYS A 21 -6.76 8.32 20.61
N ASP A 22 -6.33 7.68 19.52
CA ASP A 22 -4.93 7.66 19.12
C ASP A 22 -4.42 9.05 18.72
N ASP A 23 -5.33 9.95 18.33
CA ASP A 23 -5.00 11.34 18.00
C ASP A 23 -4.68 12.18 19.25
N ALA A 24 -4.97 11.70 20.46
CA ALA A 24 -4.73 12.42 21.70
C ALA A 24 -3.25 12.74 21.95
N THR A 25 -2.35 11.94 21.38
CA THR A 25 -0.91 12.02 21.56
C THR A 25 -0.19 12.05 20.22
N ILE A 26 0.69 13.04 20.04
CA ILE A 26 1.55 13.12 18.87
C ILE A 26 2.72 12.15 19.07
N THR A 27 2.66 11.00 18.40
CA THR A 27 3.72 9.99 18.42
C THR A 27 4.53 9.99 17.13
N GLY A 28 5.82 9.69 17.23
CA GLY A 28 6.68 9.49 16.06
C GLY A 28 8.14 9.81 16.34
N SER A 29 8.97 9.72 15.30
CA SER A 29 10.39 10.12 15.31
C SER A 29 10.67 11.39 14.49
N ARG A 30 9.67 11.91 13.77
CA ARG A 30 9.78 13.08 12.89
C ARG A 30 9.08 14.29 13.47
N LEU A 31 9.40 15.48 12.94
CA LEU A 31 8.60 16.67 13.21
C LEU A 31 7.13 16.43 12.82
N PRO A 32 6.17 16.84 13.65
CA PRO A 32 4.77 16.56 13.41
C PRO A 32 4.22 17.32 12.19
N THR A 33 3.31 16.70 11.46
CA THR A 33 2.60 17.35 10.36
C THR A 33 1.49 18.25 10.88
N CYS A 34 1.06 19.22 10.07
CA CYS A 34 -0.12 20.04 10.37
C CYS A 34 -1.35 19.16 10.64
N LEU A 35 -1.52 18.04 9.92
CA LEU A 35 -2.61 17.09 10.15
C LEU A 35 -2.56 16.47 11.56
N GLN A 36 -1.39 16.02 12.02
CA GLN A 36 -1.25 15.43 13.35
C GLN A 36 -1.56 16.45 14.45
N VAL A 37 -1.03 17.67 14.30
CA VAL A 37 -1.27 18.77 15.25
C VAL A 37 -2.75 19.14 15.29
N LEU A 38 -3.39 19.27 14.12
CA LEU A 38 -4.81 19.58 14.03
C LEU A 38 -5.69 18.48 14.65
N ARG A 39 -5.42 17.21 14.35
CA ARG A 39 -6.20 16.09 14.90
C ARG A 39 -6.07 16.02 16.43
N CYS A 40 -4.86 16.22 16.95
CA CYS A 40 -4.63 16.29 18.40
C CYS A 40 -5.37 17.46 19.05
N MET A 41 -5.30 18.66 18.45
CA MET A 41 -6.04 19.83 18.90
C MET A 41 -7.56 19.57 18.92
N MET A 42 -8.11 19.01 17.85
CA MET A 42 -9.54 18.71 17.76
C MET A 42 -9.98 17.62 18.75
N TYR A 43 -9.15 16.60 19.01
CA TYR A 43 -9.43 15.59 20.02
C TYR A 43 -9.60 16.24 21.40
N HIS A 44 -8.63 17.03 21.84
CA HIS A 44 -8.67 17.67 23.16
C HIS A 44 -9.78 18.74 23.26
N CYS A 45 -10.11 19.43 22.17
CA CYS A 45 -11.28 20.31 22.12
C CYS A 45 -12.60 19.52 22.31
N ASN A 46 -12.73 18.35 21.67
CA ASN A 46 -13.92 17.51 21.80
C ASN A 46 -14.03 16.90 23.20
N GLU A 47 -12.93 16.44 23.78
CA GLU A 47 -12.89 15.93 25.16
C GLU A 47 -13.21 17.04 26.16
N ALA A 48 -12.64 18.24 26.00
CA ALA A 48 -12.99 19.39 26.81
C ALA A 48 -14.49 19.70 26.73
N ALA A 49 -15.07 19.70 25.52
CA ALA A 49 -16.50 19.92 25.33
C ALA A 49 -17.38 18.85 26.01
N ARG A 50 -16.93 17.58 26.06
CA ARG A 50 -17.64 16.47 26.71
C ARG A 50 -17.50 16.47 28.23
N SER A 51 -16.37 16.94 28.75
CA SER A 51 -16.08 16.97 30.18
C SER A 51 -16.88 18.04 30.93
N ILE A 52 -17.45 19.03 30.22
CA ILE A 52 -18.28 20.09 30.79
C ILE A 52 -19.67 19.53 31.09
N ARG A 53 -20.02 19.44 32.38
CA ARG A 53 -21.42 19.25 32.78
C ARG A 53 -22.25 20.45 32.30
N PRO A 54 -23.48 20.25 31.77
CA PRO A 54 -24.34 21.37 31.40
C PRO A 54 -24.56 22.27 32.64
N GLY A 55 -24.10 23.52 32.58
CA GLY A 55 -24.20 24.51 33.66
C GLY A 55 -22.88 24.95 34.31
N SER A 56 -21.74 24.33 34.00
CA SER A 56 -20.42 24.77 34.50
C SER A 56 -19.79 25.82 33.58
N VAL A 57 -19.50 27.01 34.11
CA VAL A 57 -18.69 28.03 33.43
C VAL A 57 -17.25 27.54 33.39
N GLY A 58 -16.82 27.06 32.22
CA GLY A 58 -15.42 26.69 32.02
C GLY A 58 -15.22 25.73 30.87
N ALA A 59 -15.62 26.11 29.66
CA ALA A 59 -14.98 25.50 28.50
C ALA A 59 -13.48 25.78 28.61
N ALA A 60 -12.65 24.73 28.63
CA ALA A 60 -11.21 24.91 28.57
C ALA A 60 -10.92 25.86 27.40
N SER A 61 -10.22 26.96 27.70
CA SER A 61 -9.94 27.97 26.68
C SER A 61 -9.23 27.28 25.51
N ARG A 62 -9.58 27.65 24.27
CA ARG A 62 -8.87 27.15 23.08
C ARG A 62 -7.35 27.33 23.24
N PHE A 63 -6.95 28.38 23.94
CA PHE A 63 -5.56 28.63 24.29
C PHE A 63 -4.96 27.57 25.24
N SER A 64 -5.68 27.13 26.28
CA SER A 64 -5.18 26.07 27.17
C SER A 64 -5.04 24.73 26.42
N THR A 65 -5.96 24.43 25.51
CA THR A 65 -5.86 23.23 24.67
C THR A 65 -4.69 23.33 23.71
N ALA A 66 -4.50 24.48 23.06
CA ALA A 66 -3.35 24.72 22.18
C ALA A 66 -2.03 24.59 22.95
N LYS A 67 -1.97 25.05 24.20
CA LYS A 67 -0.79 24.90 25.07
C LYS A 67 -0.48 23.43 25.37
N LEU A 68 -1.50 22.59 25.63
CA LEU A 68 -1.30 21.15 25.82
C LEU A 68 -0.73 20.49 24.56
N VAL A 69 -1.27 20.82 23.39
CA VAL A 69 -0.75 20.31 22.11
C VAL A 69 0.67 20.79 21.87
N LEU A 70 0.96 22.06 22.16
CA LEU A 70 2.29 22.64 22.01
C LEU A 70 3.33 21.92 22.88
N GLN A 71 2.99 21.55 24.11
CA GLN A 71 3.90 20.75 24.97
C GLN A 71 4.31 19.43 24.30
N GLN A 72 3.38 18.76 23.60
CA GLN A 72 3.70 17.53 22.87
C GLN A 72 4.57 17.81 21.65
N VAL A 73 4.26 18.87 20.89
CA VAL A 73 5.05 19.26 19.70
C VAL A 73 6.46 19.69 20.08
N ALA A 74 6.62 20.44 21.18
CA ALA A 74 7.90 20.97 21.64
C ALA A 74 8.95 19.88 21.89
N ILE A 75 8.53 18.67 22.30
CA ILE A 75 9.43 17.53 22.50
C ILE A 75 10.21 17.22 21.21
N PHE A 76 9.58 17.29 20.05
CA PHE A 76 10.22 17.00 18.76
C PHE A 76 11.22 18.08 18.36
N TYR A 77 10.90 19.33 18.65
CA TYR A 77 11.74 20.48 18.36
C TYR A 77 12.96 20.53 19.26
N ASN A 78 12.77 20.27 20.56
CA ASN A 78 13.85 20.22 21.54
C ASN A 78 14.84 19.08 21.25
N LYS A 79 14.34 17.89 20.85
CA LYS A 79 15.19 16.77 20.43
C LYS A 79 16.08 17.11 19.22
N ALA A 80 15.60 18.01 18.38
CA ALA A 80 16.28 18.44 17.16
C ALA A 80 17.10 19.72 17.35
N ASN A 81 17.15 20.28 18.56
CA ASN A 81 17.78 21.57 18.87
C ASN A 81 17.28 22.73 17.97
N ILE A 82 16.05 22.65 17.46
CA ILE A 82 15.49 23.65 16.55
C ILE A 82 14.92 24.81 17.36
N PRO A 83 15.33 26.07 17.13
CA PRO A 83 14.78 27.21 17.83
C PRO A 83 13.29 27.39 17.47
N MET A 84 12.46 27.53 18.50
CA MET A 84 11.02 27.74 18.36
C MET A 84 10.66 29.22 18.49
N VAL A 85 9.54 29.61 17.88
CA VAL A 85 8.87 30.89 18.18
C VAL A 85 8.35 30.89 19.62
N THR A 86 7.98 32.07 20.11
CA THR A 86 7.40 32.22 21.45
C THR A 86 6.15 31.35 21.63
N GLU A 87 5.93 30.87 22.86
CA GLU A 87 4.80 29.99 23.20
C GLU A 87 3.47 30.55 22.70
N ARG A 88 3.24 31.85 22.94
CA ARG A 88 2.03 32.55 22.51
C ARG A 88 1.82 32.45 20.99
N ARG A 89 2.85 32.74 20.20
CA ARG A 89 2.78 32.70 18.74
C ARG A 89 2.59 31.27 18.23
N ALA A 90 3.21 30.29 18.88
CA ALA A 90 3.01 28.88 18.56
C ALA A 90 1.56 28.44 18.81
N CYS A 91 0.96 28.85 19.93
CA CYS A 91 -0.45 28.60 20.23
C CYS A 91 -1.38 29.30 19.23
N GLU A 92 -1.09 30.54 18.84
CA GLU A 92 -1.83 31.28 17.81
C GLU A 92 -1.82 30.53 16.46
N ASN A 93 -0.66 30.00 16.04
CA ASN A 93 -0.55 29.19 14.81
C ASN A 93 -1.38 27.90 14.88
N ILE A 94 -1.43 27.23 16.04
CA ILE A 94 -2.27 26.03 16.24
C ILE A 94 -3.76 26.40 16.13
N ASP A 95 -4.15 27.53 16.73
CA ASP A 95 -5.53 27.99 16.68
C ASP A 95 -5.97 28.42 15.27
N GLU A 96 -5.08 29.08 14.53
CA GLU A 96 -5.28 29.45 13.13
C GLU A 96 -5.52 28.20 12.27
N LEU A 97 -4.72 27.15 12.45
CA LEU A 97 -4.90 25.88 11.75
C LEU A 97 -6.29 25.26 12.00
N LEU A 98 -6.78 25.34 13.24
CA LEU A 98 -8.13 24.90 13.60
C LEU A 98 -9.21 25.79 12.96
N ASN A 99 -9.00 27.11 12.92
CA ASN A 99 -9.93 28.06 12.30
C ASN A 99 -10.04 27.84 10.79
N GLU A 100 -8.94 27.61 10.09
CA GLU A 100 -8.95 27.27 8.67
C GLU A 100 -9.68 25.95 8.39
N ASN A 101 -9.47 24.95 9.24
CA ASN A 101 -10.23 23.70 9.13
C ASN A 101 -11.73 23.92 9.34
N ASN A 102 -12.13 24.72 10.33
CA ASN A 102 -13.53 25.05 10.59
C ASN A 102 -14.16 25.77 9.40
N LYS A 103 -13.46 26.70 8.74
CA LYS A 103 -13.93 27.36 7.52
C LYS A 103 -14.25 26.36 6.41
N LEU A 104 -13.47 25.29 6.26
CA LEU A 104 -13.73 24.22 5.29
C LEU A 104 -14.93 23.36 5.68
N ARG A 105 -15.06 23.03 6.96
CA ARG A 105 -16.18 22.22 7.49
C ARG A 105 -17.52 22.93 7.36
N LEU A 106 -17.53 24.26 7.48
CA LEU A 106 -18.72 25.11 7.32
C LEU A 106 -19.20 25.24 5.86
N ILE A 107 -18.49 24.68 4.88
CA ILE A 107 -18.94 24.74 3.48
C ILE A 107 -20.19 23.88 3.30
N ASN A 108 -21.27 24.53 2.86
CA ASN A 108 -22.55 23.90 2.51
C ASN A 108 -22.37 22.71 1.56
N LYS A 109 -23.09 21.61 1.83
CA LYS A 109 -23.00 20.36 1.06
C LYS A 109 -23.12 20.58 -0.45
N CYS A 110 -24.07 21.42 -0.88
CA CYS A 110 -24.31 21.73 -2.30
C CYS A 110 -23.15 22.48 -2.98
N ARG A 111 -22.25 23.11 -2.21
CA ARG A 111 -21.10 23.85 -2.74
C ARG A 111 -19.80 23.04 -2.76
N ARG A 112 -19.78 21.85 -2.11
CA ARG A 112 -18.55 21.06 -1.93
C ARG A 112 -17.94 20.57 -3.24
N ASN A 113 -18.78 20.31 -4.25
CA ASN A 113 -18.34 19.84 -5.56
C ASN A 113 -18.00 20.99 -6.53
N LYS A 114 -18.08 22.26 -6.10
CA LYS A 114 -17.71 23.39 -6.97
C LYS A 114 -16.18 23.38 -7.19
N PRO A 115 -15.70 23.68 -8.41
CA PRO A 115 -14.26 23.69 -8.70
C PRO A 115 -13.42 24.55 -7.76
N SER A 116 -13.94 25.72 -7.36
CA SER A 116 -13.28 26.60 -6.39
C SER A 116 -13.16 25.99 -4.99
N THR A 117 -14.10 25.14 -4.58
CA THR A 117 -14.05 24.45 -3.30
C THR A 117 -13.11 23.26 -3.34
N LEU A 118 -13.08 22.53 -4.45
CA LEU A 118 -12.11 21.44 -4.66
C LEU A 118 -10.67 21.95 -4.62
N ARG A 119 -10.36 23.07 -5.29
CA ARG A 119 -9.03 23.71 -5.20
C ARG A 119 -8.65 24.06 -3.77
N ARG A 120 -9.56 24.69 -3.01
CA ARG A 120 -9.32 25.00 -1.58
C ARG A 120 -9.09 23.74 -0.74
N LEU A 121 -9.77 22.65 -1.07
CA LEU A 121 -9.61 21.36 -0.40
C LEU A 121 -8.25 20.74 -0.73
N GLU A 122 -7.80 20.81 -1.98
CA GLU A 122 -6.45 20.39 -2.39
C GLU A 122 -5.36 21.23 -1.70
N ASP A 123 -5.51 22.55 -1.66
CA ASP A 123 -4.57 23.46 -0.97
C ASP A 123 -4.50 23.14 0.52
N SER A 124 -5.66 22.89 1.14
CA SER A 124 -5.72 22.47 2.53
C SER A 124 -5.06 21.10 2.75
N GLN A 125 -5.27 20.13 1.87
CA GLN A 125 -4.61 18.82 1.96
C GLN A 125 -3.10 18.94 1.86
N ARG A 126 -2.58 19.81 0.97
CA ARG A 126 -1.14 20.10 0.88
C ARG A 126 -0.61 20.74 2.16
N LEU A 127 -1.34 21.70 2.72
CA LEU A 127 -0.98 22.32 4.00
C LEU A 127 -0.96 21.29 5.14
N LEU A 128 -1.98 20.42 5.22
CA LEU A 128 -2.11 19.39 6.24
C LEU A 128 -1.02 18.31 6.15
N ALA A 129 -0.58 17.97 4.93
CA ALA A 129 0.54 17.07 4.71
C ALA A 129 1.90 17.68 5.09
N SER A 130 2.02 19.01 5.04
CA SER A 130 3.28 19.68 5.34
C SER A 130 3.66 19.64 6.83
N THR A 131 4.96 19.69 7.11
CA THR A 131 5.51 19.80 8.46
C THR A 131 4.97 21.06 9.15
N PHE A 132 4.45 20.92 10.37
CA PHE A 132 3.97 22.05 11.14
C PHE A 132 5.15 22.93 11.55
N LYS A 133 5.23 24.17 11.06
CA LYS A 133 6.40 25.05 11.19
C LYS A 133 6.29 25.92 12.44
N LEU A 134 7.12 25.68 13.45
CA LEU A 134 7.22 26.50 14.65
C LEU A 134 8.53 27.28 14.77
N TRP A 135 9.43 27.18 13.79
CA TRP A 135 10.67 27.96 13.80
C TRP A 135 10.46 29.35 13.18
N PRO A 136 11.25 30.35 13.60
CA PRO A 136 11.19 31.70 13.02
C PRO A 136 11.75 31.72 11.58
N SER A 137 11.34 32.70 10.77
CA SER A 137 11.74 32.80 9.36
C SER A 137 13.25 32.86 9.15
N ASN A 138 13.98 33.42 10.11
CA ASN A 138 15.43 33.54 10.14
C ASN A 138 16.15 32.33 10.78
N VAL A 139 15.49 31.17 10.89
CA VAL A 139 16.09 29.96 11.49
C VAL A 139 17.46 29.58 10.91
N LYS A 140 17.69 29.83 9.61
CA LYS A 140 18.95 29.51 8.94
C LYS A 140 20.14 30.32 9.46
N SER A 141 19.92 31.54 9.95
CA SER A 141 20.96 32.37 10.53
C SER A 141 21.14 32.14 12.03
N LEU A 142 20.16 31.51 12.68
CA LEU A 142 20.18 31.18 14.11
C LEU A 142 20.94 29.89 14.39
N ILE A 143 20.78 28.88 13.53
CA ILE A 143 21.50 27.61 13.63
C ILE A 143 22.91 27.81 13.06
N LYS A 144 23.93 27.71 13.91
CA LYS A 144 25.34 27.84 13.52
C LYS A 144 25.90 26.54 12.95
N ASP A 145 25.40 25.41 13.42
CA ASP A 145 25.90 24.09 13.06
C ASP A 145 25.32 23.62 11.72
N GLN A 146 26.21 23.24 10.80
CA GLN A 146 25.83 22.83 9.45
C GLN A 146 25.06 21.50 9.45
N GLU A 147 25.33 20.61 10.41
CA GLU A 147 24.61 19.35 10.59
C GLU A 147 23.14 19.57 10.99
N ASP A 148 22.89 20.51 11.90
CA ASP A 148 21.53 20.89 12.33
C ASP A 148 20.75 21.56 11.19
N LEU A 149 21.43 22.35 10.34
CA LEU A 149 20.83 22.90 9.12
C LEU A 149 20.47 21.80 8.12
N ALA A 150 21.34 20.81 7.91
CA ALA A 150 21.07 19.66 7.06
C ALA A 150 19.93 18.81 7.64
N PHE A 151 19.89 18.63 8.95
CA PHE A 151 18.81 17.95 9.66
C PHE A 151 17.48 18.67 9.47
N LEU A 152 17.43 20.00 9.65
CA LEU A 152 16.24 20.81 9.43
C LEU A 152 15.75 20.75 7.98
N GLN A 153 16.67 20.76 7.00
CA GLN A 153 16.32 20.58 5.59
C GLN A 153 15.75 19.18 5.34
N SER A 154 16.35 18.15 5.93
CA SER A 154 15.87 16.77 5.84
C SER A 154 14.47 16.59 6.44
N MET A 155 14.09 17.42 7.42
CA MET A 155 12.78 17.40 8.09
C MET A 155 11.71 18.25 7.39
N LYS A 156 12.10 19.11 6.43
CA LYS A 156 11.18 19.93 5.62
C LYS A 156 10.59 19.21 4.42
N GLY A 157 11.22 18.12 3.97
CA GLY A 157 10.74 17.29 2.87
C GLY A 157 10.05 16.01 3.34
N ASP A 158 9.46 15.28 2.39
CA ASP A 158 8.99 13.90 2.58
C ASP A 158 10.19 12.98 2.76
N ARG A 159 10.77 12.96 3.96
CA ARG A 159 11.76 11.95 4.30
C ARG A 159 11.02 10.63 4.51
N ALA A 160 11.07 9.71 3.55
CA ALA A 160 10.88 8.30 3.86
C ALA A 160 11.82 7.95 5.03
N ALA A 161 11.33 7.25 6.05
CA ALA A 161 12.12 6.88 7.22
C ALA A 161 13.01 5.72 6.79
N THR A 162 13.97 6.03 5.93
CA THR A 162 14.90 5.05 5.44
C THR A 162 15.99 4.92 6.49
N LEU A 163 15.93 3.83 7.25
CA LEU A 163 17.15 3.11 7.61
C LEU A 163 17.80 2.75 6.27
N GLU A 164 18.58 3.67 5.71
CA GLU A 164 18.93 3.69 4.28
C GLU A 164 19.58 2.39 3.81
N SER A 165 20.33 1.72 4.68
CA SER A 165 20.89 0.39 4.46
C SER A 165 19.85 -0.75 4.52
N LEU A 166 18.91 -0.73 5.47
CA LEU A 166 17.87 -1.76 5.61
C LEU A 166 16.81 -1.65 4.52
N ASP A 167 16.43 -0.43 4.14
CA ASP A 167 15.43 -0.19 3.09
C ASP A 167 15.99 -0.43 1.69
N THR A 168 17.28 -0.15 1.44
CA THR A 168 17.93 -0.58 0.19
C THR A 168 18.02 -2.09 0.11
N HIS A 169 18.37 -2.77 1.22
CA HIS A 169 18.33 -4.23 1.28
C HIS A 169 16.92 -4.79 1.07
N LEU A 170 15.88 -4.18 1.65
CA LEU A 170 14.51 -4.61 1.48
C LEU A 170 14.02 -4.39 0.04
N LYS A 171 14.31 -3.22 -0.55
CA LYS A 171 14.01 -2.94 -1.97
C LYS A 171 14.71 -3.91 -2.90
N GLN A 172 16.00 -4.20 -2.67
CA GLN A 172 16.72 -5.22 -3.43
C GLN A 172 16.14 -6.61 -3.22
N LYS A 173 15.72 -6.97 -1.99
CA LYS A 173 15.10 -8.27 -1.69
C LYS A 173 13.74 -8.43 -2.36
N ILE A 174 12.92 -7.37 -2.37
CA ILE A 174 11.63 -7.33 -3.08
C ILE A 174 11.88 -7.43 -4.59
N SER A 175 12.79 -6.64 -5.16
CA SER A 175 13.13 -6.68 -6.60
C SER A 175 13.67 -8.04 -7.04
N ARG A 176 14.54 -8.68 -6.24
CA ARG A 176 15.01 -10.05 -6.50
C ARG A 176 13.86 -11.06 -6.43
N ARG A 177 12.93 -10.90 -5.48
CA ARG A 177 11.77 -11.79 -5.34
C ARG A 177 10.81 -11.65 -6.53
N THR A 178 10.49 -10.42 -6.95
CA THR A 178 9.61 -10.18 -8.10
C THR A 178 10.26 -10.70 -9.39
N SER A 179 11.56 -10.46 -9.60
CA SER A 179 12.29 -10.99 -10.76
C SER A 179 12.30 -12.53 -10.80
N ARG A 180 12.47 -13.20 -9.64
CA ARG A 180 12.37 -14.66 -9.54
C ARG A 180 10.96 -15.16 -9.87
N GLN A 181 9.93 -14.51 -9.33
CA GLN A 181 8.52 -14.86 -9.60
C GLN A 181 8.17 -14.67 -11.09
N GLU A 182 8.64 -13.60 -11.72
CA GLU A 182 8.46 -13.38 -13.15
C GLU A 182 9.21 -14.41 -14.00
N ALA A 183 10.43 -14.78 -13.61
CA ALA A 183 11.20 -15.82 -14.29
C ALA A 183 10.55 -17.20 -14.15
N GLU A 184 10.03 -17.53 -12.97
CA GLU A 184 9.32 -18.77 -12.70
C GLU A 184 7.99 -18.83 -13.46
N ALA A 185 7.21 -17.74 -13.47
CA ALA A 185 5.99 -17.65 -14.28
C ALA A 185 6.29 -17.81 -15.77
N LYS A 186 7.39 -17.23 -16.28
CA LYS A 186 7.84 -17.44 -17.66
C LYS A 186 8.25 -18.89 -17.93
N ARG A 187 8.94 -19.54 -16.99
CA ARG A 187 9.32 -20.96 -17.10
C ARG A 187 8.11 -21.88 -17.11
N LEU A 188 7.16 -21.67 -16.20
CA LEU A 188 5.90 -22.42 -16.14
C LEU A 188 5.09 -22.24 -17.43
N LYS A 189 5.02 -21.02 -17.96
CA LYS A 189 4.36 -20.75 -19.23
C LYS A 189 5.00 -21.52 -20.39
N ARG A 190 6.34 -21.48 -20.52
CA ARG A 190 7.08 -22.22 -21.56
C ARG A 190 6.92 -23.73 -21.41
N ALA A 191 7.06 -24.26 -20.20
CA ALA A 191 6.88 -25.69 -19.95
C ALA A 191 5.48 -26.16 -20.32
N ARG A 192 4.46 -25.35 -20.04
CA ARG A 192 3.08 -25.64 -20.47
C ARG A 192 2.95 -25.64 -22.00
N GLU A 193 3.49 -24.64 -22.67
CA GLU A 193 3.50 -24.57 -24.14
C GLU A 193 4.24 -25.76 -24.77
N GLU A 194 5.36 -26.21 -24.19
CA GLU A 194 6.12 -27.38 -24.62
C GLU A 194 5.38 -28.70 -24.35
N MET A 195 4.70 -28.84 -23.20
CA MET A 195 3.86 -30.01 -22.91
C MET A 195 2.66 -30.10 -23.86
N GLU A 196 2.03 -28.96 -24.18
CA GLU A 196 0.94 -28.90 -25.16
C GLU A 196 1.44 -29.25 -26.58
N ALA A 197 2.65 -28.80 -26.97
CA ALA A 197 3.26 -29.13 -28.27
C ALA A 197 3.78 -30.58 -28.38
N THR A 198 4.30 -31.15 -27.30
CA THR A 198 4.76 -32.55 -27.28
C THR A 198 3.58 -33.52 -27.19
N SER A 199 2.54 -33.21 -26.43
CA SER A 199 1.32 -34.02 -26.37
C SER A 199 0.63 -34.15 -27.73
N SER A 200 0.59 -33.07 -28.53
CA SER A 200 0.02 -33.11 -29.88
C SER A 200 0.87 -33.96 -30.86
N THR A 201 2.18 -34.00 -30.66
CA THR A 201 3.13 -34.78 -31.49
C THR A 201 3.15 -36.27 -31.10
N VAL A 202 3.03 -36.62 -29.81
CA VAL A 202 2.99 -38.01 -29.35
C VAL A 202 1.67 -38.69 -29.73
N GLN A 203 0.55 -37.97 -29.68
CA GLN A 203 -0.74 -38.49 -30.15
C GLN A 203 -0.67 -38.86 -31.63
N SER A 204 -0.05 -38.04 -32.48
CA SER A 204 0.09 -38.36 -33.90
C SER A 204 1.05 -39.54 -34.18
N ALA A 205 2.12 -39.69 -33.40
CA ALA A 205 3.06 -40.82 -33.55
C ALA A 205 2.47 -42.17 -33.10
N SER A 206 1.70 -42.20 -32.00
CA SER A 206 1.09 -43.43 -31.48
C SER A 206 0.06 -44.03 -32.46
N VAL A 207 -0.70 -43.18 -33.14
CA VAL A 207 -1.64 -43.61 -34.19
C VAL A 207 -0.90 -44.29 -35.35
N VAL A 208 0.30 -43.83 -35.69
CA VAL A 208 1.11 -44.43 -36.76
C VAL A 208 1.66 -45.80 -36.34
N GLU A 209 2.18 -45.95 -35.12
CA GLU A 209 2.69 -47.26 -34.67
C GLU A 209 1.62 -48.35 -34.59
N ASP A 210 0.41 -48.01 -34.13
CA ASP A 210 -0.68 -48.97 -34.02
C ASP A 210 -1.15 -49.45 -35.40
N THR A 211 -1.18 -48.56 -36.40
CA THR A 211 -1.50 -48.96 -37.78
C THR A 211 -0.46 -49.92 -38.35
N VAL A 212 0.83 -49.73 -38.05
CA VAL A 212 1.91 -50.62 -38.50
C VAL A 212 1.85 -52.00 -37.83
N LYS A 213 1.59 -52.07 -36.52
CA LYS A 213 1.45 -53.35 -35.79
C LYS A 213 0.26 -54.17 -36.31
N ILE A 214 -0.87 -53.52 -36.58
CA ILE A 214 -2.05 -54.17 -37.17
C ILE A 214 -1.71 -54.77 -38.55
N LEU A 215 -0.95 -54.05 -39.38
CA LEU A 215 -0.48 -54.55 -40.68
C LEU A 215 0.43 -55.78 -40.57
N LEU A 216 1.35 -55.80 -39.60
CA LEU A 216 2.26 -56.93 -39.37
C LEU A 216 1.53 -58.18 -38.86
N LEU A 217 0.58 -58.02 -37.93
CA LEU A 217 -0.24 -59.14 -37.44
C LEU A 217 -1.07 -59.77 -38.57
N LYS A 218 -1.66 -58.95 -39.44
CA LYS A 218 -2.39 -59.43 -40.63
C LYS A 218 -1.48 -60.27 -41.54
N ARG A 219 -0.23 -59.86 -41.74
CA ARG A 219 0.77 -60.63 -42.53
C ARG A 219 1.13 -61.96 -41.85
N ALA A 220 1.39 -61.97 -40.55
CA ALA A 220 1.76 -63.19 -39.83
C ALA A 220 0.62 -64.23 -39.87
N LEU A 221 -0.61 -63.79 -39.66
CA LEU A 221 -1.80 -64.65 -39.68
C LEU A 221 -2.02 -65.26 -41.08
N PHE A 222 -1.72 -64.51 -42.14
CA PHE A 222 -1.73 -65.02 -43.51
C PHE A 222 -0.70 -66.15 -43.72
N VAL A 223 0.53 -66.00 -43.19
CA VAL A 223 1.59 -67.02 -43.29
C VAL A 223 1.21 -68.29 -42.53
N ILE A 224 0.67 -68.16 -41.32
CA ILE A 224 0.23 -69.32 -40.51
C ILE A 224 -0.89 -70.07 -41.22
N LYS A 225 -1.91 -69.36 -41.75
CA LYS A 225 -2.98 -69.97 -42.53
C LYS A 225 -2.42 -70.75 -43.73
N LYS A 226 -1.46 -70.17 -44.47
CA LYS A 226 -0.81 -70.86 -45.59
C LYS A 226 -0.09 -72.14 -45.16
N LYS A 227 0.61 -72.12 -44.02
CA LYS A 227 1.34 -73.28 -43.49
C LYS A 227 0.39 -74.37 -42.96
N LEU A 228 -0.74 -73.99 -42.37
CA LEU A 228 -1.77 -74.93 -41.90
C LEU A 228 -2.41 -75.68 -43.08
N VAL A 229 -2.70 -74.97 -44.18
CA VAL A 229 -3.20 -75.57 -45.42
C VAL A 229 -2.20 -76.59 -45.97
N LEU A 230 -0.91 -76.26 -45.99
CA LEU A 230 0.16 -77.18 -46.42
C LEU A 230 0.28 -78.42 -45.52
N LEU A 231 0.09 -78.27 -44.20
CA LEU A 231 0.12 -79.40 -43.27
C LEU A 231 -1.10 -80.31 -43.41
N GLN A 232 -2.30 -79.75 -43.63
CA GLN A 232 -3.49 -80.56 -43.91
C GLN A 232 -3.35 -81.36 -45.21
N LEU A 233 -2.66 -80.82 -46.21
CA LEU A 233 -2.34 -81.55 -47.45
C LEU A 233 -1.36 -82.71 -47.18
N ASN A 234 -0.34 -82.52 -46.34
CA ASN A 234 0.61 -83.58 -46.00
C ASN A 234 0.02 -84.68 -45.10
N HIS A 235 -0.86 -84.34 -44.16
CA HIS A 235 -1.45 -85.33 -43.24
C HIS A 235 -2.43 -86.28 -43.95
N LYS A 236 -3.02 -85.86 -45.07
CA LYS A 236 -3.80 -86.72 -45.97
C LYS A 236 -2.95 -87.79 -46.67
N GLN A 237 -1.63 -87.64 -46.75
CA GLN A 237 -0.75 -88.58 -47.46
C GLN A 237 -0.04 -89.61 -46.55
N ARG A 238 -0.15 -89.50 -45.22
CA ARG A 238 0.54 -90.41 -44.26
C ARG A 238 -0.42 -91.13 -43.30
N LYS A 239 -1.44 -91.81 -43.81
CA LYS A 239 -2.10 -92.91 -43.09
C LYS A 239 -1.60 -94.24 -43.65
N PRO A 240 -0.79 -95.02 -42.92
CA PRO A 240 -0.57 -96.43 -43.23
C PRO A 240 -1.45 -97.33 -42.36
N HIS A 241 -2.11 -98.25 -43.06
CA HIS A 241 -2.58 -99.56 -42.59
C HIS A 241 -1.42 -100.45 -42.15
#